data_AF-A0AAN6E865-F1
#
_entry.id   AF-A0AAN6E865-F1
#
_cell.length_a   1.000
_cell.length_b   1.000
_cell.length_c   1.000
_cell.angle_alpha   90.00
_cell.angle_beta   90.00
_cell.angle_gamma   90.00
#
_symmetry.space_group_name_H-M   'P 1'
#
loop_
_entity.id
_entity.type
_entity.pdbx_description
1 polymer ?
#
loop_
_entity_poly.entity_id
_entity_poly.type
_entity_poly.pdbx_seq_one_letter_code
_entity_poly.pdbx_strand_id
1 'polypeptide(L)'
;MTDLSATLSSVLIEKHSSKSVIGRKRDLSENLDSFLKEAYSINRSISSLLRYLRALRTPYLSTAAPPRHQRRPGALSPSTGTSLQSGDVPEHLDDAQREKIDTETSSVLRDINNSITNLSSAVNLQHETAAKIIEKKYGRPSGVLWRWAAGDGDVPDAGKSEEQLGEEGQVRTLKMFREGVLWYLGSRLKDLVTVQQDMVEKRLERERQKQMSVLYDPRNKSVRAGTRIDPVATAPDGLPKRDMRGHDEYKPWNDASQGGNEQELSPEQLQLFEEENRGLFEHFNDQLAKVTQAEKSLMEIGSLQQTLVGHLSVQGEMIGNLVNDAASTDENVRRGNRELKKASERGSTARLVFFATAGFCSFLVVWDLIF
;
A
#
# COMPACT_ATOMS: atom_id res chain seq x y z
N MET A 1 44.45 -44.12 7.33
CA MET A 1 43.72 -43.75 6.10
C MET A 1 43.43 -42.26 6.18
N THR A 2 43.99 -41.48 5.27
CA THR A 2 43.96 -40.01 5.32
C THR A 2 42.63 -39.48 4.79
N ASP A 3 42.02 -38.57 5.55
CA ASP A 3 40.69 -38.05 5.30
C ASP A 3 40.72 -37.03 4.14
N LEU A 4 40.47 -37.52 2.91
CA LEU A 4 40.50 -36.74 1.66
C LEU A 4 39.23 -35.89 1.46
N SER A 5 38.24 -36.03 2.35
CA SER A 5 36.95 -35.35 2.28
C SER A 5 37.10 -33.83 2.29
N ALA A 6 37.97 -33.30 3.15
CA ALA A 6 38.22 -31.86 3.26
C ALA A 6 38.84 -31.30 1.96
N THR A 7 39.81 -32.00 1.38
CA THR A 7 40.46 -31.58 0.12
C THR A 7 39.53 -31.68 -1.09
N LEU A 8 38.61 -32.65 -1.11
CA LEU A 8 37.63 -32.76 -2.18
C LEU A 8 36.58 -31.65 -2.08
N SER A 9 36.14 -31.34 -0.85
CA SER A 9 35.18 -30.26 -0.60
C SER A 9 35.75 -28.88 -1.00
N SER A 10 37.03 -28.62 -0.72
CA SER A 10 37.67 -27.36 -1.12
C SER A 10 37.78 -27.24 -2.64
N VAL A 11 38.13 -28.34 -3.35
CA VAL A 11 38.22 -28.34 -4.82
C VAL A 11 36.85 -28.21 -5.49
N LEU A 12 35.81 -28.83 -4.92
CA LEU A 12 34.43 -28.67 -5.39
C LEU A 12 33.91 -27.25 -5.19
N ILE A 13 34.20 -26.64 -4.05
CA ILE A 13 33.85 -25.24 -3.79
C ILE A 13 34.64 -24.34 -4.74
N GLU A 14 35.94 -24.56 -4.94
CA GLU A 14 36.73 -23.69 -5.82
C GLU A 14 36.35 -23.82 -7.31
N LYS A 15 36.07 -25.03 -7.80
CA LYS A 15 35.73 -25.27 -9.21
C LYS A 15 34.24 -25.09 -9.54
N HIS A 16 33.35 -25.30 -8.58
CA HIS A 16 31.89 -25.28 -8.81
C HIS A 16 31.12 -24.27 -7.94
N SER A 17 31.72 -23.60 -6.96
CA SER A 17 31.03 -22.47 -6.32
C SER A 17 31.02 -21.28 -7.26
N SER A 18 29.85 -20.69 -7.43
CA SER A 18 29.73 -19.38 -8.07
C SER A 18 30.52 -18.36 -7.25
N LYS A 19 31.27 -17.47 -7.93
CA LYS A 19 32.02 -16.40 -7.27
C LYS A 19 31.07 -15.66 -6.32
N SER A 20 31.43 -15.61 -5.05
CA SER A 20 30.65 -14.93 -4.02
C SER A 20 30.37 -13.48 -4.44
N VAL A 21 29.09 -13.16 -4.67
CA VAL A 21 28.61 -11.81 -5.01
C VAL A 21 28.79 -10.84 -3.82
N ILE A 22 29.29 -11.32 -2.69
CA ILE A 22 29.43 -10.58 -1.42
C ILE A 22 30.48 -9.46 -1.50
N GLY A 23 31.33 -9.43 -2.54
CA GLY A 23 32.30 -8.37 -2.79
C GLY A 23 31.77 -7.16 -3.59
N ARG A 24 30.60 -7.24 -4.23
CA ARG A 24 30.04 -6.11 -5.01
C ARG A 24 29.17 -5.22 -4.12
N LYS A 25 29.76 -4.70 -3.04
CA LYS A 25 29.11 -3.66 -2.22
C LYS A 25 29.51 -2.30 -2.78
N ARG A 26 28.51 -1.54 -3.29
CA ARG A 26 28.57 -0.16 -3.82
C ARG A 26 29.16 -0.17 -5.25
N ASP A 27 28.42 0.04 -6.35
CA ASP A 27 27.57 1.18 -6.71
C ASP A 27 26.43 0.76 -7.66
N LEU A 28 25.48 -0.04 -7.16
CA LEU A 28 24.26 -0.33 -7.93
C LEU A 28 23.46 0.96 -8.17
N SER A 29 23.50 1.91 -7.21
CA SER A 29 22.83 3.22 -7.23
C SER A 29 23.25 4.14 -8.38
N GLU A 30 24.53 4.13 -8.75
CA GLU A 30 25.07 5.05 -9.77
C GLU A 30 24.62 4.66 -11.19
N ASN A 31 24.56 3.35 -11.45
CA ASN A 31 24.22 2.78 -12.76
C ASN A 31 22.73 2.51 -12.97
N LEU A 32 21.83 2.92 -12.06
CA LEU A 32 20.40 2.75 -12.29
C LEU A 32 19.88 3.73 -13.34
N ASP A 33 19.01 3.21 -14.21
CA ASP A 33 18.13 3.99 -15.08
C ASP A 33 17.35 5.03 -14.27
N SER A 34 17.04 6.17 -14.91
CA SER A 34 16.27 7.28 -14.32
C SER A 34 14.96 6.78 -13.70
N PHE A 35 14.27 5.85 -14.38
CA PHE A 35 13.05 5.21 -13.88
C PHE A 35 13.27 4.54 -12.53
N LEU A 36 14.35 3.74 -12.41
CA LEU A 36 14.60 3.00 -11.18
C LEU A 36 15.05 3.92 -10.04
N LYS A 37 15.80 4.99 -10.33
CA LYS A 37 16.16 6.01 -9.33
C LYS A 37 14.92 6.67 -8.74
N GLU A 38 13.95 7.02 -9.58
CA GLU A 38 12.68 7.57 -9.14
C GLU A 38 11.84 6.55 -8.36
N ALA A 39 11.72 5.31 -8.86
CA ALA A 39 11.05 4.22 -8.15
C ALA A 39 11.63 3.96 -6.75
N TYR A 40 12.96 3.99 -6.61
CA TYR A 40 13.63 3.86 -5.31
C TYR A 40 13.35 5.05 -4.38
N SER A 41 13.30 6.27 -4.92
CA SER A 41 12.93 7.48 -4.18
C SER A 41 11.50 7.36 -3.62
N ILE A 42 10.56 6.92 -4.46
CA ILE A 42 9.16 6.67 -4.08
C ILE A 42 9.07 5.56 -3.02
N ASN A 43 9.78 4.45 -3.20
CA ASN A 43 9.77 3.38 -2.21
C ASN A 43 10.36 3.83 -0.86
N ARG A 44 11.37 4.70 -0.89
CA ARG A 44 11.95 5.31 0.32
C ARG A 44 10.94 6.21 1.01
N SER A 45 10.22 7.07 0.28
CA SER A 45 9.20 7.95 0.86
C SER A 45 8.02 7.17 1.45
N ILE A 46 7.54 6.12 0.76
CA ILE A 46 6.53 5.18 1.29
C ILE A 46 7.04 4.51 2.57
N SER A 47 8.26 3.99 2.55
CA SER A 47 8.85 3.28 3.70
C SER A 47 9.05 4.20 4.91
N SER A 48 9.48 5.45 4.69
CA SER A 48 9.61 6.44 5.77
C SER A 48 8.25 6.81 6.33
N LEU A 49 7.25 7.06 5.48
CA LEU A 49 5.91 7.43 5.92
C LEU A 49 5.24 6.28 6.69
N LEU A 50 5.40 5.04 6.24
CA LEU A 50 4.91 3.85 6.92
C LEU A 50 5.55 3.67 8.31
N ARG A 51 6.86 3.88 8.43
CA ARG A 51 7.54 3.84 9.75
C ARG A 51 7.04 4.95 10.66
N TYR A 52 6.85 6.15 10.12
CA TYR A 52 6.29 7.29 10.84
C TYR A 52 4.87 7.01 11.35
N LEU A 53 3.96 6.53 10.51
CA LEU A 53 2.59 6.18 10.91
C LEU A 53 2.54 5.06 11.96
N ARG A 54 3.42 4.06 11.85
CA ARG A 54 3.52 3.00 12.87
C ARG A 54 3.98 3.54 14.22
N ALA A 55 4.94 4.47 14.23
CA ALA A 55 5.39 5.12 15.47
C ALA A 55 4.30 6.03 16.04
N LEU A 56 3.57 6.75 15.17
CA LEU A 56 2.48 7.64 15.56
C LEU A 56 1.23 6.93 16.07
N ARG A 57 1.00 5.67 15.68
CA ARG A 57 -0.24 4.96 16.00
C ARG A 57 -0.61 5.02 17.48
N THR A 58 0.35 4.79 18.37
CA THR A 58 0.11 4.79 19.81
C THR A 58 -0.26 6.17 20.37
N PRO A 59 0.56 7.22 20.18
CA PRO A 59 0.21 8.57 20.66
C PRO A 59 -1.01 9.17 19.96
N TYR A 60 -1.24 8.86 18.69
CA TYR A 60 -2.39 9.35 17.93
C TYR A 60 -3.73 8.78 18.42
N LEU A 61 -3.75 7.51 18.80
CA LEU A 61 -4.96 6.83 19.31
C LEU A 61 -5.16 7.02 20.82
N SER A 62 -4.17 7.52 21.54
CA SER A 62 -4.25 7.77 22.98
C SER A 62 -5.18 8.93 23.28
N THR A 63 -6.21 8.72 24.11
CA THR A 63 -7.06 9.80 24.65
C THR A 63 -6.59 10.26 26.03
N ALA A 64 -5.42 9.82 26.48
CA ALA A 64 -4.89 10.18 27.79
C ALA A 64 -4.55 11.66 27.84
N ALA A 65 -5.16 12.37 28.79
CA ALA A 65 -4.80 13.75 29.09
C ALA A 65 -3.31 13.82 29.45
N PRO A 66 -2.59 14.87 29.02
CA PRO A 66 -1.18 15.02 29.34
C PRO A 66 -1.00 15.02 30.88
N PRO A 67 0.04 14.36 31.41
CA PRO A 67 0.27 14.31 32.84
C PRO A 67 0.40 15.73 33.39
N ARG A 68 -0.41 16.05 34.39
CA ARG A 68 -0.50 17.39 35.00
C ARG A 68 0.76 17.81 35.79
N HIS A 69 1.80 16.97 35.81
CA HIS A 69 3.11 17.28 36.38
C HIS A 69 4.13 17.50 35.27
N GLN A 70 4.28 18.76 34.86
CA GLN A 70 5.50 19.21 34.17
C GLN A 70 6.68 18.95 35.10
N ARG A 71 7.49 17.94 34.80
CA ARG A 71 8.82 17.82 35.39
C ARG A 71 9.63 19.05 34.95
N ARG A 72 10.11 19.77 35.96
CA ARG A 72 11.17 20.79 35.99
C ARG A 72 11.87 21.06 34.64
N PRO A 73 11.97 22.33 34.18
CA PRO A 73 12.67 22.67 32.96
C PRO A 73 14.18 22.48 33.17
N GLY A 74 14.74 21.46 32.54
CA GLY A 74 16.14 21.12 32.69
C GLY A 74 16.57 19.99 31.77
N ALA A 75 16.33 20.15 30.45
CA ALA A 75 17.22 19.68 29.37
C ALA A 75 16.52 19.79 28.00
N LEU A 76 17.10 20.66 27.16
CA LEU A 76 17.25 20.53 25.70
C LEU A 76 16.01 20.67 24.79
N SER A 77 15.87 21.91 24.29
CA SER A 77 15.48 22.37 22.95
C SER A 77 14.19 21.87 22.25
N PRO A 78 13.32 22.79 21.79
CA PRO A 78 12.29 22.47 20.81
C PRO A 78 12.94 22.42 19.40
N SER A 79 13.02 21.23 18.80
CA SER A 79 13.29 21.10 17.36
C SER A 79 12.07 21.55 16.57
N THR A 80 11.99 22.85 16.27
CA THR A 80 11.18 23.35 15.16
C THR A 80 11.89 22.95 13.86
N GLY A 81 11.73 21.70 13.45
CA GLY A 81 12.40 21.13 12.28
C GLY A 81 11.46 20.19 11.53
N THR A 82 11.06 20.60 10.33
CA THR A 82 10.16 19.92 9.39
C THR A 82 10.76 18.63 8.82
N SER A 83 11.09 17.65 9.66
CA SER A 83 11.65 16.36 9.23
C SER A 83 10.87 15.22 9.85
N LEU A 84 10.15 14.46 9.02
CA LEU A 84 9.44 13.23 9.36
C LEU A 84 10.41 12.09 9.74
N GLN A 85 11.27 12.30 10.74
CA GLN A 85 12.16 11.29 11.31
C GLN A 85 11.51 10.63 12.52
N SER A 86 11.59 9.31 12.59
CA SER A 86 10.93 8.45 13.59
C SER A 86 11.30 8.72 15.06
N GLY A 87 12.16 9.69 15.36
CA GLY A 87 12.63 10.00 16.71
C GLY A 87 11.90 11.16 17.41
N ASP A 88 11.05 11.93 16.71
CA ASP A 88 10.49 13.19 17.23
C ASP A 88 8.96 13.13 17.43
N VAL A 89 8.42 11.93 17.68
CA VAL A 89 6.97 11.78 17.91
C VAL A 89 6.63 12.08 19.37
N PRO A 90 5.83 13.13 19.68
CA PRO A 90 5.44 13.46 21.04
C PRO A 90 4.64 12.33 21.70
N GLU A 91 4.89 12.09 23.00
CA GLU A 91 4.19 11.06 23.78
C GLU A 91 2.68 11.35 23.94
N HIS A 92 2.30 12.63 23.91
CA HIS A 92 0.91 13.09 23.92
C HIS A 92 0.67 14.07 22.78
N LEU A 93 -0.40 13.85 22.01
CA LEU A 93 -0.84 14.71 20.91
C LEU A 93 -2.17 15.37 21.25
N ASP A 94 -2.25 16.69 21.09
CA ASP A 94 -3.50 17.44 21.16
C ASP A 94 -4.35 17.26 19.88
N ASP A 95 -5.65 17.55 19.95
CA ASP A 95 -6.57 17.38 18.83
C ASP A 95 -6.16 18.21 17.61
N ALA A 96 -5.65 19.43 17.83
CA ALA A 96 -5.14 20.30 16.76
C ALA A 96 -3.84 19.76 16.14
N GLN A 97 -2.99 19.07 16.92
CA GLN A 97 -1.78 18.44 16.40
C GLN A 97 -2.11 17.21 15.56
N ARG A 98 -3.10 16.42 15.98
CA ARG A 98 -3.59 15.26 15.21
C ARG A 98 -4.13 15.69 13.85
N GLU A 99 -4.88 16.77 13.80
CA GLU A 99 -5.38 17.33 12.55
C GLU A 99 -4.26 17.75 11.60
N LYS A 100 -3.23 18.45 12.12
CA LYS A 100 -2.05 18.80 11.31
C LYS A 100 -1.39 17.55 10.74
N ILE A 101 -1.20 16.52 11.57
CA ILE A 101 -0.65 15.23 11.14
C ILE A 101 -1.51 14.60 10.04
N ASP A 102 -2.84 14.64 10.16
CA ASP A 102 -3.75 14.10 9.13
C ASP A 102 -3.59 14.87 7.81
N THR A 103 -3.52 16.21 7.85
CA THR A 103 -3.32 17.03 6.66
C THR A 103 -1.97 16.83 6.00
N GLU A 104 -0.89 16.74 6.79
CA GLU A 104 0.47 16.51 6.30
C GLU A 104 0.61 15.10 5.73
N THR A 105 0.04 14.10 6.39
CA THR A 105 0.04 12.73 5.90
C THR A 105 -0.72 12.64 4.57
N SER A 106 -1.89 13.29 4.48
CA SER A 106 -2.67 13.32 3.24
C SER A 106 -1.93 14.02 2.09
N SER A 107 -1.23 15.13 2.35
CA SER A 107 -0.44 15.79 1.32
C SER A 107 0.69 14.90 0.80
N VAL A 108 1.42 14.23 1.71
CA VAL A 108 2.50 13.31 1.30
C VAL A 108 1.94 12.11 0.53
N LEU A 109 0.78 11.57 0.91
CA LEU A 109 0.12 10.51 0.14
C LEU A 109 -0.25 10.96 -1.28
N ARG A 110 -0.77 12.17 -1.44
CA ARG A 110 -1.10 12.75 -2.75
C ARG A 110 0.17 12.95 -3.58
N ASP A 111 1.24 13.46 -2.98
CA ASP A 111 2.52 13.66 -3.66
C ASP A 111 3.10 12.32 -4.14
N ILE A 112 3.05 11.28 -3.30
CA ILE A 112 3.46 9.93 -3.67
C ILE A 112 2.56 9.39 -4.79
N ASN A 113 1.24 9.55 -4.71
CA ASN A 113 0.33 9.13 -5.77
C ASN A 113 0.65 9.82 -7.11
N ASN A 114 0.83 11.13 -7.09
CA ASN A 114 1.21 11.93 -8.25
C ASN A 114 2.57 11.49 -8.82
N SER A 115 3.54 11.16 -7.97
CA SER A 115 4.83 10.64 -8.45
C SER A 115 4.69 9.29 -9.14
N ILE A 116 3.81 8.40 -8.65
CA ILE A 116 3.56 7.10 -9.28
C ILE A 116 2.83 7.27 -10.62
N THR A 117 1.87 8.18 -10.72
CA THR A 117 1.14 8.43 -11.99
C THR A 117 2.03 9.12 -13.03
N ASN A 118 2.87 10.06 -12.60
CA ASN A 118 3.88 10.68 -13.46
C ASN A 118 4.88 9.62 -13.96
N LEU A 119 5.38 8.76 -13.07
CA LEU A 119 6.28 7.67 -13.44
C LEU A 119 5.60 6.68 -14.41
N SER A 120 4.33 6.33 -14.18
CA SER A 120 3.60 5.41 -15.09
C SER A 120 3.38 6.02 -16.47
N SER A 121 2.98 7.30 -16.54
CA SER A 121 2.81 7.99 -17.82
C SER A 121 4.13 8.12 -18.58
N ALA A 122 5.24 8.42 -17.90
CA ALA A 122 6.56 8.45 -18.49
C ALA A 122 6.98 7.07 -19.07
N VAL A 123 6.70 5.98 -18.36
CA VAL A 123 6.96 4.61 -18.85
C VAL A 123 6.12 4.29 -20.07
N ASN A 124 4.84 4.63 -20.07
CA ASN A 124 3.95 4.40 -21.21
C ASN A 124 4.43 5.16 -22.46
N LEU A 125 4.84 6.42 -22.31
CA LEU A 125 5.41 7.21 -23.39
C LEU A 125 6.72 6.62 -23.92
N GLN A 126 7.60 6.13 -23.03
CA GLN A 126 8.83 5.46 -23.44
C GLN A 126 8.54 4.18 -24.23
N HIS A 127 7.56 3.39 -23.80
CA HIS A 127 7.16 2.20 -24.53
C HIS A 127 6.56 2.53 -25.90
N GLU A 128 5.66 3.52 -25.99
CA GLU A 128 5.07 3.95 -27.26
C GLU A 128 6.11 4.51 -28.24
N THR A 129 7.05 5.31 -27.73
CA THR A 129 8.13 5.87 -28.55
C THR A 129 9.06 4.76 -29.04
N ALA A 130 9.46 3.82 -28.18
CA ALA A 130 10.25 2.66 -28.57
C ALA A 130 9.53 1.82 -29.63
N ALA A 131 8.25 1.53 -29.45
CA ALA A 131 7.44 0.79 -30.42
C ALA A 131 7.35 1.52 -31.78
N LYS A 132 7.11 2.84 -31.78
CA LYS A 132 7.08 3.66 -33.00
C LYS A 132 8.44 3.74 -33.70
N ILE A 133 9.54 3.74 -32.95
CA ILE A 133 10.90 3.74 -33.51
C ILE A 133 11.16 2.41 -34.21
N ILE A 134 10.83 1.28 -33.57
CA ILE A 134 10.95 -0.05 -34.18
C ILE A 134 10.10 -0.14 -35.45
N GLU A 135 8.85 0.33 -35.38
CA GLU A 135 7.94 0.38 -36.52
C GLU A 135 8.50 1.21 -37.69
N LYS A 136 9.17 2.33 -37.41
CA LYS A 136 9.84 3.15 -38.43
C LYS A 136 11.09 2.49 -39.00
N LYS A 137 11.88 1.80 -38.18
CA LYS A 137 13.12 1.13 -38.60
C LYS A 137 12.85 -0.05 -39.52
N TYR A 138 11.88 -0.89 -39.16
CA TYR A 138 11.63 -2.16 -39.85
C TYR A 138 10.38 -2.15 -40.73
N GLY A 139 9.57 -1.10 -40.65
CA GLY A 139 8.30 -0.99 -41.36
C GLY A 139 7.20 -1.84 -40.70
N ARG A 140 5.95 -1.60 -41.11
CA ARG A 140 4.85 -2.50 -40.75
C ARG A 140 4.97 -3.76 -41.63
N PRO A 141 4.99 -4.98 -41.08
CA PRO A 141 4.84 -6.19 -41.88
C PRO A 141 3.39 -6.30 -42.37
N SER A 142 2.97 -5.42 -43.29
CA SER A 142 1.68 -5.49 -43.94
C SER A 142 1.82 -6.34 -45.19
N GLY A 143 1.57 -7.64 -45.06
CA GLY A 143 1.55 -8.52 -46.22
C GLY A 143 0.84 -9.83 -45.95
N VAL A 144 -0.27 -10.05 -46.66
CA VAL A 144 -0.93 -11.36 -46.77
C VAL A 144 0.06 -12.45 -47.21
N LEU A 145 1.13 -12.07 -47.94
CA LEU A 145 2.22 -12.93 -48.37
C LEU A 145 3.05 -13.52 -47.22
N TRP A 146 3.33 -12.74 -46.16
CA TRP A 146 4.07 -13.24 -44.99
C TRP A 146 3.20 -14.12 -44.10
N ARG A 147 1.91 -13.79 -44.00
CA ARG A 147 0.91 -14.63 -43.31
C ARG A 147 0.65 -15.96 -44.02
N TRP A 148 0.80 -16.02 -45.35
CA TRP A 148 0.71 -17.26 -46.11
C TRP A 148 1.97 -18.13 -45.98
N ALA A 149 3.16 -17.51 -45.92
CA ALA A 149 4.44 -18.22 -45.74
C ALA A 149 4.61 -18.85 -44.34
N ALA A 150 3.88 -18.34 -43.33
CA ALA A 150 3.94 -18.81 -41.95
C ALA A 150 3.17 -20.12 -41.70
N GLY A 151 2.36 -20.57 -42.66
CA GLY A 151 1.36 -21.62 -42.43
C GLY A 151 0.17 -21.11 -41.60
N ASP A 152 -0.87 -21.94 -41.48
CA ASP A 152 -2.17 -21.65 -40.84
C ASP A 152 -2.13 -21.29 -39.34
N GLY A 153 -0.96 -20.99 -38.79
CA GLY A 153 -0.79 -20.40 -37.46
C GLY A 153 -0.75 -18.88 -37.55
N ASP A 154 -1.51 -18.20 -36.70
CA ASP A 154 -1.34 -16.77 -36.46
C ASP A 154 -0.01 -16.55 -35.72
N VAL A 155 1.11 -16.56 -36.46
CA VAL A 155 2.45 -16.32 -35.92
C VAL A 155 2.77 -14.85 -36.18
N PRO A 156 2.57 -13.95 -35.19
CA PRO A 156 2.77 -12.50 -35.35
C PRO A 156 4.23 -12.11 -35.65
N ASP A 157 5.14 -13.08 -35.62
CA ASP A 157 6.59 -12.92 -35.82
C ASP A 157 7.07 -13.46 -37.17
N ALA A 158 6.18 -14.01 -37.99
CA ALA A 158 6.54 -14.52 -39.31
C ALA A 158 6.93 -13.37 -40.26
N GLY A 159 8.17 -13.43 -40.78
CA GLY A 159 8.72 -12.44 -41.71
C GLY A 159 9.41 -11.23 -41.07
N LYS A 160 9.48 -11.17 -39.73
CA LYS A 160 10.31 -10.16 -39.03
C LYS A 160 11.78 -10.56 -39.05
N SER A 161 12.68 -9.58 -39.12
CA SER A 161 14.11 -9.86 -38.98
C SER A 161 14.44 -10.33 -37.56
N GLU A 162 15.50 -11.14 -37.41
CA GLU A 162 15.97 -11.59 -36.10
C GLU A 162 16.34 -10.40 -35.19
N GLU A 163 16.90 -9.35 -35.77
CA GLU A 163 17.21 -8.09 -35.08
C GLU A 163 15.94 -7.37 -34.59
N GLN A 164 14.88 -7.31 -35.42
CA GLN A 164 13.60 -6.72 -35.03
C GLN A 164 12.95 -7.48 -33.87
N LEU A 165 12.98 -8.81 -33.91
CA LEU A 165 12.44 -9.66 -32.84
C LEU A 165 13.19 -9.46 -31.52
N GLY A 166 14.52 -9.32 -31.60
CA GLY A 166 15.36 -9.00 -30.46
C GLY A 166 15.01 -7.65 -29.83
N GLU A 167 14.92 -6.59 -30.64
CA GLU A 167 14.56 -5.24 -30.17
C GLU A 167 13.14 -5.21 -29.57
N GLU A 168 12.15 -5.82 -30.25
CA GLU A 168 10.77 -5.93 -29.75
C GLU A 168 10.70 -6.72 -28.44
N GLY A 169 11.41 -7.84 -28.34
CA GLY A 169 11.47 -8.66 -27.13
C GLY A 169 12.08 -7.92 -25.94
N GLN A 170 13.16 -7.16 -26.16
CA GLN A 170 13.76 -6.33 -25.11
C GLN A 170 12.78 -5.24 -24.63
N VAL A 171 12.10 -4.55 -25.54
CA VAL A 171 11.11 -3.54 -25.17
C VAL A 171 9.94 -4.15 -24.39
N ARG A 172 9.45 -5.33 -24.80
CA ARG A 172 8.40 -6.06 -24.09
C ARG A 172 8.84 -6.46 -22.68
N THR A 173 10.01 -7.09 -22.53
CA THR A 173 10.53 -7.51 -21.21
C THR A 173 10.78 -6.33 -20.27
N LEU A 174 11.27 -5.19 -20.78
CA LEU A 174 11.42 -3.97 -20.00
C LEU A 174 10.07 -3.40 -19.55
N LYS A 175 9.05 -3.43 -20.42
CA LYS A 175 7.68 -3.04 -20.07
C LYS A 175 7.14 -3.91 -18.93
N MET A 176 7.22 -5.23 -19.06
CA MET A 176 6.81 -6.20 -18.03
C MET A 176 7.41 -5.86 -16.66
N PHE A 177 8.73 -5.65 -16.65
CA PHE A 177 9.47 -5.36 -15.43
C PHE A 177 9.03 -4.03 -14.81
N ARG A 178 8.92 -2.97 -15.62
CA ARG A 178 8.51 -1.63 -15.15
C ARG A 178 7.08 -1.61 -14.63
N GLU A 179 6.16 -2.31 -15.29
CA GLU A 179 4.78 -2.47 -14.83
C GLU A 179 4.70 -3.25 -13.51
N GLY A 180 5.50 -4.31 -13.36
CA GLY A 180 5.62 -5.03 -12.09
C GLY A 180 6.12 -4.13 -10.94
N VAL A 181 7.10 -3.26 -11.22
CA VAL A 181 7.59 -2.27 -10.24
C VAL A 181 6.51 -1.25 -9.88
N LEU A 182 5.79 -0.70 -10.87
CA LEU A 182 4.70 0.26 -10.64
C LEU A 182 3.57 -0.35 -9.81
N TRP A 183 3.17 -1.59 -10.13
CA TRP A 183 2.17 -2.33 -9.37
C TRP A 183 2.62 -2.57 -7.93
N TYR A 184 3.89 -2.94 -7.72
CA TYR A 184 4.46 -3.09 -6.38
C TYR A 184 4.40 -1.78 -5.58
N LEU A 185 4.78 -0.64 -6.18
CA LEU A 185 4.70 0.67 -5.53
C LEU A 185 3.25 1.06 -5.20
N GLY A 186 2.32 0.84 -6.14
CA GLY A 186 0.90 1.11 -5.92
C GLY A 186 0.31 0.21 -4.82
N SER A 187 0.69 -1.07 -4.78
CA SER A 187 0.29 -2.01 -3.74
C SER A 187 0.80 -1.57 -2.36
N ARG A 188 2.05 -1.11 -2.27
CA ARG A 188 2.61 -0.55 -1.03
C ARG A 188 1.92 0.74 -0.59
N LEU A 189 1.57 1.62 -1.53
CA LEU A 189 0.80 2.81 -1.23
C LEU A 189 -0.60 2.43 -0.70
N LYS A 190 -1.23 1.38 -1.25
CA LYS A 190 -2.51 0.89 -0.76
C LYS A 190 -2.42 0.43 0.69
N ASP A 191 -1.40 -0.35 1.04
CA ASP A 191 -1.18 -0.77 2.43
C ASP A 191 -0.97 0.41 3.38
N LEU A 192 -0.37 1.49 2.91
CA LEU A 192 -0.15 2.70 3.69
C LEU A 192 -1.47 3.46 3.94
N VAL A 193 -2.26 3.61 2.87
CA VAL A 193 -3.57 4.27 2.91
C VAL A 193 -4.53 3.52 3.85
N THR A 194 -4.53 2.18 3.83
CA THR A 194 -5.37 1.38 4.74
C THR A 194 -4.95 1.54 6.19
N VAL A 195 -3.65 1.65 6.49
CA VAL A 195 -3.17 1.92 7.86
C VAL A 195 -3.62 3.30 8.35
N GLN A 196 -3.54 4.33 7.51
CA GLN A 196 -4.02 5.66 7.88
C GLN A 196 -5.54 5.67 8.08
N GLN A 197 -6.29 5.04 7.18
CA GLN A 197 -7.73 4.92 7.28
C GLN A 197 -8.16 4.29 8.61
N ASP A 198 -7.55 3.16 9.01
CA ASP A 198 -7.84 2.48 10.27
C ASP A 198 -7.58 3.39 11.49
N MET A 199 -6.55 4.23 11.43
CA MET A 199 -6.26 5.19 12.51
C MET A 199 -7.31 6.30 12.60
N VAL A 200 -7.68 6.89 11.46
CA VAL A 200 -8.68 7.98 11.38
C VAL A 200 -10.07 7.47 11.74
N GLU A 201 -10.44 6.27 11.27
CA GLU A 201 -11.73 5.63 11.60
C GLU A 201 -11.86 5.38 13.11
N LYS A 202 -10.81 4.84 13.74
CA LYS A 202 -10.79 4.68 15.21
C LYS A 202 -10.84 6.00 15.96
N ARG A 203 -10.33 7.09 15.40
CA ARG A 203 -10.46 8.42 16.00
C ARG A 203 -11.90 8.90 15.90
N LEU A 204 -12.51 8.81 14.72
CA LEU A 204 -13.90 9.19 14.48
C LEU A 204 -14.86 8.42 15.39
N GLU A 205 -14.67 7.11 15.51
CA GLU A 205 -15.47 6.25 16.40
C GLU A 205 -15.35 6.69 17.86
N ARG A 206 -14.13 7.02 18.33
CA ARG A 206 -13.94 7.53 19.69
C ARG A 206 -14.57 8.91 19.90
N GLU A 207 -14.51 9.80 18.92
CA GLU A 207 -15.18 11.10 19.03
C GLU A 207 -16.71 10.94 19.06
N ARG A 208 -17.28 10.05 18.24
CA ARG A 208 -18.71 9.67 18.34
C ARG A 208 -19.05 9.11 19.72
N GLN A 209 -18.22 8.21 20.25
CA GLN A 209 -18.44 7.65 21.58
C GLN A 209 -18.36 8.71 22.67
N LYS A 210 -17.46 9.70 22.57
CA LYS A 210 -17.42 10.84 23.49
C LYS A 210 -18.67 11.69 23.39
N GLN A 211 -19.18 11.97 22.18
CA GLN A 211 -20.45 12.68 22.01
C GLN A 211 -21.59 11.94 22.73
N MET A 212 -21.67 10.61 22.56
CA MET A 212 -22.68 9.79 23.24
C MET A 212 -22.46 9.71 24.75
N SER A 213 -21.21 9.66 25.21
CA SER A 213 -20.85 9.53 26.62
C SER A 213 -21.02 10.83 27.40
N VAL A 214 -20.77 12.01 26.81
CA VAL A 214 -21.02 13.30 27.45
C VAL A 214 -22.52 13.51 27.68
N LEU A 215 -23.36 13.00 26.79
CA LEU A 215 -24.82 12.96 26.97
C LEU A 215 -25.25 11.99 28.09
N TYR A 216 -24.44 10.96 28.36
CA TYR A 216 -24.75 9.91 29.33
C TYR A 216 -23.99 10.04 30.67
N ASP A 217 -23.09 11.02 30.85
CA ASP A 217 -22.27 11.13 32.06
C ASP A 217 -23.14 11.34 33.31
N PRO A 218 -23.25 10.34 34.21
CA PRO A 218 -24.07 10.44 35.40
C PRO A 218 -23.50 11.43 36.42
N ARG A 219 -22.27 11.91 36.27
CA ARG A 219 -21.72 12.99 37.12
C ARG A 219 -22.37 14.34 36.82
N ASN A 220 -22.73 14.62 35.57
CA ASN A 220 -23.60 15.76 35.24
C ASN A 220 -25.02 15.61 35.78
N LYS A 221 -25.43 14.38 36.12
CA LYS A 221 -26.70 14.13 36.83
C LYS A 221 -26.61 14.46 38.33
N SER A 222 -25.41 14.45 38.92
CA SER A 222 -25.21 14.78 40.34
C SER A 222 -25.19 16.29 40.63
N VAL A 223 -24.85 17.15 39.67
CA VAL A 223 -24.94 18.62 39.83
C VAL A 223 -26.39 19.10 39.81
N ARG A 224 -27.30 18.39 39.13
CA ARG A 224 -28.75 18.63 39.17
C ARG A 224 -29.45 18.12 40.45
N ALA A 225 -28.72 17.48 41.37
CA ALA A 225 -29.26 16.98 42.64
C ALA A 225 -28.58 17.64 43.86
N GLY A 226 -28.11 18.88 43.70
CA GLY A 226 -27.51 19.68 44.75
C GLY A 226 -28.51 20.35 45.69
N THR A 227 -29.55 19.64 46.16
CA THR A 227 -30.39 20.10 47.28
C THR A 227 -30.64 18.94 48.23
N ARG A 228 -29.64 18.59 49.03
CA ARG A 228 -29.87 17.96 50.33
C ARG A 228 -29.18 18.81 51.37
N ILE A 229 -29.97 19.72 51.95
CA ILE A 229 -29.66 20.34 53.23
C ILE A 229 -29.87 19.24 54.26
N ASP A 230 -28.78 18.72 54.83
CA ASP A 230 -28.86 17.81 55.97
C ASP A 230 -29.36 18.58 57.20
N PRO A 231 -30.46 18.17 57.85
CA PRO A 231 -30.73 18.64 59.19
C PRO A 231 -29.84 17.86 60.16
N VAL A 232 -29.08 18.61 60.95
CA VAL A 232 -28.34 18.13 62.12
C VAL A 232 -29.28 17.35 63.03
N ALA A 233 -28.99 16.07 63.26
CA ALA A 233 -29.58 15.29 64.35
C ALA A 233 -28.55 14.33 64.97
N THR A 234 -28.50 14.39 66.29
CA THR A 234 -27.48 13.88 67.20
C THR A 234 -27.70 12.41 67.56
N ALA A 235 -26.66 11.57 67.38
CA ALA A 235 -26.34 10.30 68.08
C ALA A 235 -27.33 9.09 68.01
N PRO A 236 -26.94 7.87 68.45
CA PRO A 236 -25.67 7.15 68.27
C PRO A 236 -25.84 5.69 67.73
N ASP A 237 -24.71 5.14 67.27
CA ASP A 237 -24.29 3.73 67.25
C ASP A 237 -25.21 2.61 66.69
N GLY A 238 -24.73 1.95 65.63
CA GLY A 238 -25.33 0.71 65.08
C GLY A 238 -25.43 0.66 63.55
N LEU A 239 -24.31 0.59 62.84
CA LEU A 239 -24.29 0.39 61.39
C LEU A 239 -24.49 -1.09 61.02
N PRO A 240 -25.39 -1.42 60.07
CA PRO A 240 -25.05 -2.31 58.98
C PRO A 240 -24.62 -1.45 57.79
N LYS A 241 -23.52 -1.85 57.15
CA LYS A 241 -23.08 -1.28 55.87
C LYS A 241 -24.22 -1.43 54.85
N ARG A 242 -24.93 -0.34 54.57
CA ARG A 242 -25.83 -0.23 53.43
C ARG A 242 -24.96 -0.03 52.19
N ASP A 243 -24.79 -1.10 51.42
CA ASP A 243 -24.20 -1.01 50.08
C ASP A 243 -25.06 -0.08 49.23
N MET A 244 -24.52 1.09 48.88
CA MET A 244 -25.07 2.04 47.90
C MET A 244 -24.84 1.53 46.47
N ARG A 245 -25.24 0.28 46.20
CA ARG A 245 -25.23 -0.30 44.86
C ARG A 245 -26.48 -1.14 44.66
N GLY A 246 -27.52 -0.50 44.17
CA GLY A 246 -28.60 -1.21 43.49
C GLY A 246 -29.99 -0.72 43.87
N HIS A 247 -30.64 -0.11 42.88
CA HIS A 247 -32.09 -0.12 42.71
C HIS A 247 -32.93 0.75 43.66
N ASP A 248 -32.66 2.06 43.68
CA ASP A 248 -33.73 3.01 43.96
C ASP A 248 -34.55 3.20 42.67
N GLU A 249 -35.64 2.44 42.56
CA GLU A 249 -36.70 2.68 41.58
C GLU A 249 -37.27 4.08 41.86
N TYR A 250 -36.96 5.04 41.00
CA TYR A 250 -37.49 6.41 41.10
C TYR A 250 -39.02 6.34 40.93
N LYS A 251 -39.76 6.55 42.03
CA LYS A 251 -41.24 6.59 42.06
C LYS A 251 -41.70 8.04 42.24
N PRO A 252 -42.07 8.74 41.15
CA PRO A 252 -42.45 10.16 41.18
C PRO A 252 -43.72 10.45 41.99
N TRP A 253 -44.52 9.42 42.29
CA TRP A 253 -45.84 9.55 42.93
C TRP A 253 -45.79 9.63 44.46
N ASN A 254 -44.62 9.34 45.07
CA ASN A 254 -44.43 9.40 46.53
C ASN A 254 -43.87 10.74 47.01
N ASP A 255 -43.62 11.68 46.10
CA ASP A 255 -43.17 13.02 46.47
C ASP A 255 -44.38 13.88 46.84
N ALA A 256 -44.75 13.85 48.12
CA ALA A 256 -45.80 14.68 48.70
C ALA A 256 -45.39 16.15 48.87
N SER A 257 -44.61 16.69 47.94
CA SER A 257 -44.22 18.11 47.84
C SER A 257 -44.86 18.82 46.62
N GLN A 258 -45.91 18.24 46.02
CA GLN A 258 -46.81 18.97 45.11
C GLN A 258 -47.71 19.95 45.90
N GLY A 259 -47.10 20.93 46.54
CA GLY A 259 -47.81 21.96 47.30
C GLY A 259 -46.91 23.14 47.57
N GLY A 260 -46.82 24.04 46.60
CA GLY A 260 -46.30 25.39 46.79
C GLY A 260 -44.77 25.48 46.86
N ASN A 261 -44.15 25.53 45.69
CA ASN A 261 -43.16 26.54 45.33
C ASN A 261 -42.76 26.19 43.89
N GLU A 262 -43.37 26.86 42.92
CA GLU A 262 -42.62 27.19 41.71
C GLU A 262 -41.38 27.92 42.23
N GLN A 263 -40.29 27.19 42.37
CA GLN A 263 -39.04 27.71 42.89
C GLN A 263 -38.58 28.73 41.85
N GLU A 264 -38.99 29.99 42.00
CA GLU A 264 -38.49 31.10 41.22
C GLU A 264 -36.97 31.07 41.39
N LEU A 265 -36.27 30.61 40.34
CA LEU A 265 -34.82 30.52 40.31
C LEU A 265 -34.27 31.89 40.69
N SER A 266 -33.32 31.96 41.62
CA SER A 266 -32.71 33.25 41.94
C SER A 266 -32.10 33.83 40.65
N PRO A 267 -32.08 35.15 40.46
CA PRO A 267 -31.51 35.76 39.25
C PRO A 267 -30.05 35.33 39.02
N GLU A 268 -29.32 35.03 40.10
CA GLU A 268 -27.95 34.50 40.08
C GLU A 268 -27.90 33.02 39.61
N GLN A 269 -28.86 32.19 40.02
CA GLN A 269 -29.00 30.82 39.50
C GLN A 269 -29.39 30.80 38.02
N LEU A 270 -30.26 31.73 37.59
CA LEU A 270 -30.63 31.87 36.20
C LEU A 270 -29.42 32.25 35.33
N GLN A 271 -28.60 33.19 35.81
CA GLN A 271 -27.35 33.58 35.14
C GLN A 271 -26.36 32.41 35.07
N LEU A 272 -26.22 31.63 36.15
CA LEU A 272 -25.38 30.42 36.13
C LEU A 272 -25.90 29.39 35.12
N PHE A 273 -27.22 29.18 35.05
CA PHE A 273 -27.84 28.30 34.05
C PHE A 273 -27.62 28.80 32.61
N GLU A 274 -27.70 30.11 32.38
CA GLU A 274 -27.42 30.71 31.08
C GLU A 274 -25.94 30.53 30.68
N GLU A 275 -25.02 30.75 31.61
CA GLU A 275 -23.58 30.53 31.41
C GLU A 275 -23.25 29.04 31.16
N GLU A 276 -23.86 28.12 31.93
CA GLU A 276 -23.72 26.67 31.74
C GLU A 276 -24.29 26.21 30.40
N ASN A 277 -25.47 26.69 30.03
CA ASN A 277 -26.07 26.40 28.73
C ASN A 277 -25.17 26.90 27.60
N ARG A 278 -24.63 28.11 27.71
CA ARG A 278 -23.71 28.66 26.70
C ARG A 278 -22.45 27.81 26.59
N GLY A 279 -21.84 27.42 27.70
CA GLY A 279 -20.66 26.54 27.72
C GLY A 279 -20.94 25.16 27.13
N LEU A 280 -22.13 24.60 27.38
CA LEU A 280 -22.56 23.33 26.80
C LEU A 280 -22.74 23.44 25.28
N PHE A 281 -23.35 24.54 24.80
CA PHE A 281 -23.50 24.81 23.37
C PHE A 281 -22.15 24.98 22.66
N GLU A 282 -21.23 25.75 23.25
CA GLU A 282 -19.86 25.91 22.72
C GLU A 282 -19.16 24.57 22.60
N HIS A 283 -19.21 23.74 23.66
CA HIS A 283 -18.63 22.41 23.65
C HIS A 283 -19.25 21.49 22.59
N PHE A 284 -20.58 21.54 22.39
CA PHE A 284 -21.23 20.77 21.32
C PHE A 284 -20.78 21.23 19.93
N ASN A 285 -20.68 22.53 19.73
CA ASN A 285 -20.25 23.09 18.45
C ASN A 285 -18.81 22.68 18.12
N ASP A 286 -17.92 22.71 19.12
CA ASP A 286 -16.54 22.21 19.00
C ASP A 286 -16.48 20.71 18.70
N GLN A 287 -17.30 19.90 19.37
CA GLN A 287 -17.37 18.46 19.09
C GLN A 287 -17.88 18.17 17.67
N LEU A 288 -18.86 18.93 17.17
CA LEU A 288 -19.34 18.81 15.81
C LEU A 288 -18.25 19.20 14.81
N ALA A 289 -17.54 20.30 15.05
CA ALA A 289 -16.41 20.72 14.21
C ALA A 289 -15.32 19.64 14.12
N LYS A 290 -15.00 18.96 15.22
CA LYS A 290 -14.02 17.86 15.24
C LYS A 290 -14.48 16.64 14.43
N VAL A 291 -15.76 16.27 14.54
CA VAL A 291 -16.32 15.14 13.78
C VAL A 291 -16.41 15.45 12.30
N THR A 292 -16.92 16.62 11.90
CA THR A 292 -17.00 16.99 10.48
C THR A 292 -15.63 17.04 9.83
N GLN A 293 -14.61 17.49 10.56
CA GLN A 293 -13.24 17.49 10.06
C GLN A 293 -12.66 16.08 9.91
N ALA A 294 -12.89 15.19 10.88
CA ALA A 294 -12.49 13.79 10.77
C ALA A 294 -13.20 13.07 9.60
N GLU A 295 -14.49 13.35 9.40
CA GLU A 295 -15.27 12.86 8.26
C GLU A 295 -14.72 13.36 6.93
N LYS A 296 -14.33 14.64 6.84
CA LYS A 296 -13.69 15.21 5.65
C LYS A 296 -12.38 14.51 5.31
N SER A 297 -11.52 14.31 6.30
CA SER A 297 -10.25 13.57 6.13
C SER A 297 -10.51 12.14 5.66
N LEU A 298 -11.49 11.46 6.27
CA LEU A 298 -11.86 10.09 5.90
C LEU A 298 -12.44 10.02 4.48
N MET A 299 -13.25 10.99 4.06
CA MET A 299 -13.77 11.09 2.69
C MET A 299 -12.65 11.30 1.67
N GLU A 300 -11.68 12.16 1.99
CA GLU A 300 -10.51 12.40 1.15
C GLU A 300 -9.66 11.12 1.00
N ILE A 301 -9.34 10.45 2.11
CA ILE A 301 -8.60 9.19 2.12
C ILE A 301 -9.37 8.12 1.34
N GLY A 302 -10.68 8.02 1.53
CA GLY A 302 -11.55 7.10 0.82
C GLY A 302 -11.56 7.35 -0.70
N SER A 303 -11.57 8.61 -1.13
CA SER A 303 -11.49 8.96 -2.55
C SER A 303 -10.16 8.54 -3.19
N LEU A 304 -9.05 8.74 -2.48
CA LEU A 304 -7.71 8.33 -2.91
C LEU A 304 -7.60 6.82 -2.97
N GLN A 305 -8.11 6.12 -1.95
CA GLN A 305 -8.16 4.67 -1.89
C GLN A 305 -8.95 4.08 -3.06
N GLN A 306 -10.13 4.61 -3.36
CA GLN A 306 -10.97 4.11 -4.45
C GLN A 306 -10.26 4.26 -5.80
N THR A 307 -9.63 5.41 -6.03
CA THR A 307 -8.84 5.67 -7.25
C THR A 307 -7.67 4.69 -7.36
N LEU A 308 -6.94 4.48 -6.26
CA LEU A 308 -5.79 3.57 -6.21
C LEU A 308 -6.20 2.10 -6.42
N VAL A 309 -7.29 1.66 -5.80
CA VAL A 309 -7.82 0.29 -5.99
C VAL A 309 -8.26 0.08 -7.43
N GLY A 310 -8.91 1.08 -8.05
CA GLY A 310 -9.24 1.04 -9.48
C GLY A 310 -7.99 0.89 -10.36
N HIS A 311 -6.97 1.73 -10.15
CA HIS A 311 -5.71 1.65 -10.90
C HIS A 311 -5.00 0.30 -10.71
N LEU A 312 -4.95 -0.21 -9.49
CA LEU A 312 -4.35 -1.52 -9.20
C LEU A 312 -5.13 -2.69 -9.79
N SER A 313 -6.45 -2.57 -9.89
CA SER A 313 -7.29 -3.60 -10.54
C SER A 313 -6.95 -3.68 -12.03
N VAL A 314 -6.94 -2.54 -12.72
CA VAL A 314 -6.61 -2.46 -14.16
C VAL A 314 -5.17 -2.92 -14.40
N GLN A 315 -4.20 -2.45 -13.60
CA GLN A 315 -2.80 -2.86 -13.72
C GLN A 315 -2.62 -4.35 -13.39
N GLY A 316 -3.37 -4.89 -12.42
CA GLY A 316 -3.31 -6.30 -12.04
C GLY A 316 -3.79 -7.23 -13.16
N GLU A 317 -4.88 -6.87 -13.84
CA GLU A 317 -5.36 -7.61 -15.01
C GLU A 317 -4.36 -7.56 -16.16
N MET A 318 -3.81 -6.38 -16.45
CA MET A 318 -2.79 -6.21 -17.50
C MET A 318 -1.54 -7.05 -17.23
N ILE A 319 -1.02 -7.03 -16.00
CA ILE A 319 0.11 -7.86 -15.58
C ILE A 319 -0.25 -9.34 -15.65
N GLY A 320 -1.48 -9.72 -15.27
CA GLY A 320 -1.95 -11.10 -15.37
C GLY A 320 -1.92 -11.62 -16.80
N ASN A 321 -2.43 -10.85 -17.76
CA ASN A 321 -2.39 -11.19 -19.19
C ASN A 321 -0.95 -11.32 -19.67
N LEU A 322 -0.12 -10.35 -19.32
CA LEU A 322 1.29 -10.31 -19.65
C LEU A 322 2.10 -11.49 -19.07
N VAL A 323 1.78 -11.95 -17.85
CA VAL A 323 2.38 -13.15 -17.25
C VAL A 323 1.93 -14.42 -17.98
N ASN A 324 0.66 -14.51 -18.34
CA ASN A 324 0.13 -15.63 -19.12
C ASN A 324 0.76 -15.67 -20.52
N ASP A 325 0.95 -14.51 -21.15
CA ASP A 325 1.65 -14.37 -22.43
C ASP A 325 3.11 -14.78 -22.31
N ALA A 326 3.80 -14.39 -21.23
CA ALA A 326 5.18 -14.81 -20.99
C ALA A 326 5.29 -16.33 -20.76
N ALA A 327 4.36 -16.93 -20.02
CA ALA A 327 4.32 -18.37 -19.76
C ALA A 327 4.05 -19.17 -21.04
N SER A 328 3.09 -18.74 -21.85
CA SER A 328 2.80 -19.38 -23.14
C SER A 328 3.95 -19.20 -24.13
N THR A 329 4.60 -18.03 -24.14
CA THR A 329 5.80 -17.78 -24.95
C THR A 329 6.95 -18.69 -24.53
N ASP A 330 7.23 -18.85 -23.24
CA ASP A 330 8.26 -19.77 -22.76
C ASP A 330 7.99 -21.21 -23.18
N GLU A 331 6.73 -21.67 -23.05
CA GLU A 331 6.33 -23.01 -23.50
C GLU A 331 6.53 -23.18 -25.01
N ASN A 332 6.09 -22.20 -25.80
CA ASN A 332 6.23 -22.21 -27.25
C ASN A 332 7.69 -22.20 -27.69
N VAL A 333 8.53 -21.37 -27.09
CA VAL A 333 9.98 -21.33 -27.36
C VAL A 333 10.63 -22.66 -26.97
N ARG A 334 10.27 -23.23 -25.81
CA ARG A 334 10.81 -24.51 -25.35
C ARG A 334 10.37 -25.67 -26.23
N ARG A 335 9.13 -25.66 -26.72
CA ARG A 335 8.62 -26.64 -27.69
C ARG A 335 9.34 -26.47 -29.03
N GLY A 336 9.45 -25.25 -29.55
CA GLY A 336 10.17 -24.93 -30.78
C GLY A 336 11.62 -25.39 -30.74
N ASN A 337 12.34 -25.11 -29.65
CA ASN A 337 13.74 -25.55 -29.48
C ASN A 337 13.87 -27.10 -29.45
N ARG A 338 12.91 -27.80 -28.86
CA ARG A 338 12.85 -29.28 -28.91
C ARG A 338 12.59 -29.78 -30.32
N GLU A 339 11.71 -29.14 -31.07
CA GLU A 339 11.40 -29.48 -32.46
C GLU A 339 12.60 -29.19 -33.38
N LEU A 340 13.29 -28.07 -33.20
CA LEU A 340 14.54 -27.75 -33.89
C LEU A 340 15.63 -28.78 -33.60
N LYS A 341 15.78 -29.20 -32.34
CA LYS A 341 16.72 -30.26 -31.98
C LYS A 341 16.37 -31.59 -32.67
N LYS A 342 15.10 -32.01 -32.61
CA LYS A 342 14.61 -33.21 -33.32
C LYS A 342 14.77 -33.11 -34.85
N ALA A 343 14.58 -31.92 -35.42
CA ALA A 343 14.78 -31.67 -36.84
C ALA A 343 16.27 -31.71 -37.22
N SER A 344 17.16 -31.22 -36.35
CA SER A 344 18.61 -31.30 -36.55
C SER A 344 19.14 -32.74 -36.44
N GLU A 345 18.52 -33.58 -35.60
CA GLU A 345 18.86 -34.99 -35.44
C GLU A 345 18.32 -35.86 -36.58
N ARG A 346 17.23 -35.45 -37.24
CA ARG A 346 16.78 -36.09 -38.48
C ARG A 346 17.76 -35.78 -39.60
N GLY A 347 18.59 -36.76 -39.96
CA GLY A 347 19.43 -36.69 -41.15
C GLY A 347 18.59 -36.26 -42.36
N SER A 348 19.12 -35.32 -43.15
CA SER A 348 18.39 -34.72 -44.26
C SER A 348 17.88 -35.80 -45.22
N THR A 349 16.58 -36.03 -45.22
CA THR A 349 15.89 -36.93 -46.15
C THR A 349 16.17 -36.52 -47.59
N ALA A 350 16.31 -35.21 -47.85
CA ALA A 350 16.73 -34.69 -49.15
C ALA A 350 18.15 -35.13 -49.53
N ARG A 351 19.09 -35.14 -48.58
CA ARG A 351 20.46 -35.64 -48.80
C ARG A 351 20.47 -37.15 -49.10
N LEU A 352 19.62 -37.91 -48.42
CA LEU A 352 19.48 -39.36 -48.65
C LEU A 352 18.90 -39.65 -50.04
N VAL A 353 17.85 -38.93 -50.44
CA VAL A 353 17.25 -39.07 -51.78
C VAL A 353 18.22 -38.65 -52.88
N PHE A 354 19.00 -37.58 -52.68
CA PHE A 354 20.03 -37.15 -53.64
C PHE A 354 21.11 -38.21 -53.86
N PHE A 355 21.64 -38.82 -52.79
CA PHE A 355 22.62 -39.89 -52.94
C PHE A 355 22.01 -41.17 -53.51
N ALA A 356 20.75 -41.48 -53.19
CA ALA A 356 20.05 -42.61 -53.77
C ALA A 356 19.86 -42.45 -55.29
N THR A 357 19.47 -41.26 -55.77
CA THR A 357 19.32 -41.00 -57.21
C THR A 357 20.66 -40.94 -57.92
N ALA A 358 21.69 -40.32 -57.33
CA ALA A 358 23.04 -40.30 -57.90
C ALA A 358 23.65 -41.71 -58.01
N GLY A 359 23.42 -42.56 -56.99
CA GLY A 359 23.83 -43.96 -57.00
C GLY A 359 23.09 -44.76 -58.06
N PHE A 360 21.77 -44.57 -58.20
CA PHE A 360 20.97 -45.23 -59.23
C PHE A 360 21.40 -44.83 -60.65
N CYS A 361 21.62 -43.53 -60.91
CA CYS A 361 22.14 -43.08 -62.20
C CYS A 361 23.54 -43.65 -62.50
N SER A 362 24.44 -43.67 -61.51
CA SER A 362 25.78 -44.24 -61.71
C SER A 362 25.73 -45.75 -61.99
N PHE A 363 24.81 -46.46 -61.32
CA PHE A 363 24.58 -47.89 -61.57
C PHE A 363 24.08 -48.14 -62.99
N LEU A 364 23.13 -47.34 -63.49
CA LEU A 364 22.63 -47.45 -64.87
C LEU A 364 23.73 -47.22 -65.91
N VAL A 365 24.60 -46.23 -65.71
CA VAL A 365 25.72 -45.95 -66.62
C VAL A 365 26.72 -47.10 -66.65
N VAL A 366 27.04 -47.70 -65.50
CA VAL A 366 27.95 -48.85 -65.44
C VAL A 366 27.33 -50.09 -66.07
N TRP A 367 26.03 -50.30 -65.87
CA TRP A 367 25.30 -51.42 -66.45
C TRP A 367 25.30 -51.36 -67.99
N ASP A 368 25.03 -50.19 -68.56
CA ASP A 368 25.05 -49.92 -70.02
C ASP A 368 26.46 -50.03 -70.64
N LEU A 369 27.52 -49.97 -69.83
CA LEU A 369 28.91 -50.08 -70.29
C LEU A 369 29.41 -51.53 -70.30
N ILE A 370 28.81 -52.40 -69.47
CA ILE A 370 29.22 -53.80 -69.29
C ILE A 370 28.39 -54.76 -70.16
N PHE A 371 27.11 -54.45 -70.36
CA PHE A 371 26.17 -55.20 -71.20
C PHE A 371 25.76 -54.38 -72.40
#